data_AF-A0A3B3HH36-F1
#
_entry.id   AF-A0A3B3HH36-F1
#
_cell.length_a   1.000
_cell.length_b   1.000
_cell.length_c   1.000
_cell.angle_alpha   90.00
_cell.angle_beta   90.00
_cell.angle_gamma   90.00
#
_symmetry.space_group_name_H-M   'P 1'
#
loop_
_entity.id
_entity.type
_entity.pdbx_description
1 polymer ?
#
loop_
_entity_poly.entity_id
_entity_poly.type
_entity_poly.pdbx_seq_one_letter_code
_entity_poly.pdbx_strand_id
1 'polypeptide(L)' 'LDNIAPLPGEDRFSSEATSAFEEITRGVALLAQVSNYDNNTGLPLVHLWNMLGEEVVSVNRTLAERGLAVWVDGF' A
#
# COMPACT_ATOMS: atom_id res chain seq x y z
N LEU A 1 0.40 -5.12 -1.71
CA LEU A 1 0.71 -3.75 -2.19
C LEU A 1 2.18 -3.72 -2.56
N ASP A 2 2.55 -3.05 -3.64
CA ASP A 2 3.95 -2.96 -4.04
C ASP A 2 4.71 -1.88 -3.26
N ASN A 3 6.04 -2.03 -3.20
CA ASN A 3 7.01 -1.11 -2.58
C ASN A 3 6.78 -0.78 -1.09
N ILE A 4 6.05 -1.64 -0.36
CA ILE A 4 5.94 -1.53 1.09
C ILE A 4 6.19 -2.87 1.77
N ALA A 5 6.80 -2.79 2.96
CA ALA A 5 7.02 -3.93 3.84
C ALA A 5 6.52 -3.61 5.26
N PRO A 6 6.29 -4.64 6.10
CA PRO A 6 6.07 -4.45 7.54
C PRO A 6 7.20 -3.64 8.20
N LEU A 7 6.94 -3.13 9.41
CA LEU A 7 7.96 -2.41 10.17
C LEU A 7 9.11 -3.36 10.58
N PRO A 8 10.33 -2.83 10.82
CA PRO A 8 11.47 -3.66 11.17
C PRO A 8 11.20 -4.49 12.43
N GLY A 9 11.41 -5.81 12.33
CA GLY A 9 11.14 -6.76 13.42
C GLY A 9 9.72 -7.32 13.44
N GLU A 10 8.85 -6.89 12.53
CA GLU A 10 7.51 -7.48 12.35
C GLU A 10 7.48 -8.46 11.17
N ASP A 11 6.87 -9.63 11.36
CA ASP A 11 6.69 -10.64 10.30
C ASP A 11 5.54 -10.31 9.33
N ARG A 12 4.68 -9.35 9.70
CA ARG A 12 3.47 -8.96 8.96
C ARG A 12 3.06 -7.53 9.31
N PHE A 13 2.27 -6.91 8.45
CA PHE A 13 1.68 -5.60 8.76
C PHE A 13 0.85 -5.66 10.05
N SER A 14 0.99 -4.61 10.87
CA SER A 14 0.24 -4.48 12.13
C SER A 14 -1.26 -4.31 11.89
N SER A 15 -2.05 -4.53 12.94
CA SER A 15 -3.50 -4.26 12.91
C SER A 15 -3.82 -2.78 12.70
N GLU A 16 -2.93 -1.89 13.15
CA GLU A 16 -3.05 -0.45 12.94
C GLU A 16 -2.83 -0.09 11.47
N ALA A 17 -1.79 -0.64 10.84
CA ALA A 17 -1.56 -0.49 9.40
C ALA A 17 -2.75 -1.01 8.57
N THR A 18 -3.31 -2.15 8.98
CA THR A 18 -4.50 -2.73 8.34
C THR A 18 -5.73 -1.83 8.49
N SER A 19 -5.99 -1.32 9.70
CA SER A 19 -7.12 -0.41 9.96
C SER A 19 -6.99 0.89 9.17
N ALA A 20 -5.80 1.48 9.12
CA ALA A 20 -5.53 2.68 8.35
C ALA A 20 -5.71 2.46 6.84
N PHE A 21 -5.26 1.31 6.32
CA PHE A 21 -5.49 0.93 4.93
C PHE A 21 -6.98 0.80 4.63
N GLU A 22 -7.75 0.15 5.50
CA GLU A 22 -9.20 0.07 5.33
C GLU A 22 -9.85 1.45 5.38
N GLU A 23 -9.47 2.32 6.32
CA GLU A 23 -10.01 3.68 6.44
C GLU A 23 -9.84 4.49 5.15
N ILE A 24 -8.65 4.44 4.54
CA ILE A 24 -8.34 5.23 3.34
C ILE A 24 -8.87 4.62 2.03
N THR A 25 -9.30 3.35 2.05
CA THR A 25 -9.77 2.63 0.84
C THR A 25 -11.25 2.24 0.87
N ARG A 26 -11.90 2.27 2.04
CA ARG A 26 -13.27 1.81 2.21
C ARG A 26 -14.26 2.75 1.53
N GLY A 27 -15.05 2.17 0.62
CA GLY A 27 -16.17 2.87 -0.02
C GLY A 27 -15.75 3.94 -1.03
N VAL A 28 -14.48 3.98 -1.44
CA VAL A 28 -13.96 4.93 -2.43
C VAL A 28 -13.47 4.20 -3.68
N ALA A 29 -13.63 4.84 -4.85
CA ALA A 29 -13.02 4.36 -6.08
C ALA A 29 -11.51 4.68 -6.07
N LEU A 30 -10.69 3.68 -6.39
CA LEU A 30 -9.24 3.81 -6.43
C LEU A 30 -8.73 3.53 -7.85
N LEU A 31 -7.67 4.22 -8.23
CA LEU A 31 -6.85 3.79 -9.36
C LEU A 31 -5.89 2.71 -8.89
N ALA A 32 -5.73 1.65 -9.68
CA ALA A 32 -4.81 0.58 -9.44
C ALA A 32 -3.92 0.35 -10.67
N GLN A 33 -2.62 0.28 -10.45
CA GLN A 33 -1.66 -0.14 -11.46
C GLN A 33 -1.01 -1.43 -10.99
N VAL A 34 -1.10 -2.49 -11.80
CA VAL A 34 -0.29 -3.69 -11.61
C VAL A 34 1.14 -3.36 -12.03
N SER A 35 2.06 -3.40 -11.10
CA SER A 35 3.47 -3.10 -11.31
C SER A 35 4.30 -4.36 -11.52
N ASN A 36 3.95 -5.45 -10.81
CA ASN A 36 4.66 -6.72 -10.88
C ASN A 36 3.79 -7.88 -10.36
N TYR A 37 4.36 -9.07 -10.26
CA TYR A 37 3.76 -10.24 -9.64
C TYR A 37 4.71 -10.82 -8.60
N ASP A 38 4.19 -11.22 -7.45
CA ASP A 38 4.98 -11.92 -6.44
C ASP A 38 5.35 -13.32 -6.95
N ASN A 39 6.65 -13.63 -7.00
CA ASN A 39 7.15 -14.88 -7.57
C ASN A 39 6.77 -16.14 -6.77
N ASN A 40 6.45 -16.00 -5.48
CA ASN A 40 6.13 -17.13 -4.62
C ASN A 40 4.64 -17.51 -4.70
N THR A 41 3.76 -16.52 -4.80
CA THR A 41 2.31 -16.68 -4.74
C THR A 41 1.62 -16.49 -6.09
N GLY A 42 2.27 -15.82 -7.04
CA GLY A 42 1.70 -15.41 -8.32
C GLY A 42 0.67 -14.27 -8.22
N LEU A 43 0.51 -13.66 -7.05
CA LEU A 43 -0.45 -12.57 -6.84
C LEU A 43 0.09 -11.25 -7.41
N PRO A 44 -0.78 -10.39 -7.99
CA PRO A 44 -0.35 -9.10 -8.52
C PRO A 44 0.09 -8.16 -7.39
N LEU A 45 1.22 -7.51 -7.60
CA LEU A 45 1.66 -6.37 -6.83
C LEU A 45 1.11 -5.10 -7.49
N VAL A 46 0.52 -4.24 -6.67
CA VAL A 46 -0.17 -3.04 -7.14
C VAL A 46 0.25 -1.78 -6.40
N HIS A 47 0.34 -0.70 -7.14
CA HIS A 47 0.25 0.66 -6.61
C HIS A 47 -1.22 1.11 -6.64
N LEU A 48 -1.66 1.71 -5.54
CA LEU A 48 -3.01 2.25 -5.41
C LEU A 48 -2.97 3.77 -5.21
N TRP A 49 -3.95 4.45 -5.80
CA TRP A 49 -4.16 5.89 -5.61
C TRP A 49 -5.62 6.21 -5.35
N ASN A 50 -5.86 7.14 -4.44
CA ASN A 50 -7.15 7.75 -4.20
C ASN A 50 -7.26 9.05 -5.00
N MET A 51 -8.41 9.24 -5.64
CA MET A 51 -8.75 10.44 -6.42
C MET A 51 -9.58 11.37 -5.54
N LEU A 52 -8.94 12.40 -4.98
CA LEU A 52 -9.59 13.39 -4.13
C LEU A 52 -9.79 14.68 -4.93
N GLY A 53 -10.91 14.76 -5.64
CA GLY A 53 -11.15 15.85 -6.59
C GLY A 53 -10.15 15.80 -7.74
N GLU A 54 -9.28 16.82 -7.82
CA GLU A 54 -8.19 16.88 -8.82
C GLU A 54 -6.86 16.30 -8.30
N GLU A 55 -6.77 15.98 -7.00
CA GLU A 55 -5.57 15.42 -6.39
C GLU A 55 -5.53 13.89 -6.51
N VAL A 56 -4.31 13.38 -6.73
CA VAL A 56 -4.03 11.94 -6.79
C VAL A 56 -3.09 11.58 -5.64
N VAL A 57 -3.62 10.89 -4.64
CA VAL A 57 -2.88 10.54 -3.42
C VAL A 57 -2.51 9.07 -3.44
N SER A 58 -1.21 8.75 -3.35
CA SER A 58 -0.76 7.36 -3.29
C SER A 58 -1.09 6.73 -1.93
N VAL A 59 -1.84 5.64 -1.96
CA VAL A 59 -2.20 4.85 -0.76
C VAL A 59 -0.98 4.15 -0.18
N ASN A 60 -0.18 3.48 -1.01
CA ASN A 60 1.02 2.77 -0.56
C ASN A 60 2.01 3.73 0.12
N ARG A 61 2.25 4.90 -0.50
CA ARG A 61 3.15 5.91 0.05
C ARG A 61 2.62 6.50 1.36
N THR A 62 1.31 6.75 1.43
CA THR A 62 0.65 7.25 2.64
C THR A 62 0.88 6.33 3.85
N LEU A 63 0.83 5.00 3.66
CA LEU A 63 1.12 4.05 4.75
C LEU A 63 2.56 4.20 5.26
N ALA A 64 3.53 4.35 4.36
CA ALA A 64 4.93 4.54 4.74
C ALA A 64 5.17 5.90 5.43
N GLU A 65 4.59 6.97 4.91
CA GLU A 65 4.72 8.33 5.48
C GLU A 65 4.05 8.47 6.84
N ARG A 66 3.00 7.68 7.12
CA ARG A 66 2.39 7.57 8.45
C ARG A 66 3.18 6.68 9.42
N GLY A 67 4.30 6.10 8.99
CA GLY A 67 5.09 5.19 9.81
C GLY A 67 4.41 3.83 10.07
N LEU A 68 3.45 3.45 9.22
CA LEU A 68 2.70 2.19 9.33
C LEU A 68 3.30 1.07 8.46
N ALA A 69 4.27 1.42 7.61
CA ALA A 69 5.02 0.52 6.75
C ALA A 69 6.40 1.11 6.47
N VAL A 70 7.33 0.30 5.99
CA VAL A 70 8.58 0.77 5.41
C VAL A 70 8.42 0.87 3.91
N TRP A 71 8.79 2.01 3.32
CA TRP A 71 8.93 2.12 1.88
C TRP A 71 10.18 1.33 1.45
N VAL A 72 10.00 0.39 0.53
CA VAL A 72 11.10 -0.36 -0.08
C VAL A 72 11.21 0.09 -1.53
N ASP A 73 12.37 0.64 -1.90
CA ASP A 73 12.63 0.95 -3.30
C ASP A 73 12.67 -0.37 -4.08
N GLY A 74 11.94 -0.41 -5.20
CA GLY A 74 11.91 -1.58 -6.06
C GLY A 74 13.32 -1.94 -6.54
N PHE A 75 13.65 -3.23 -6.53
CA PHE A 75 14.89 -3.77 -7.09
C PHE A 75 14.90 -3.68 -8.62
#